data_AF-A0A1S9BVD5-F1
#
_entry.id   AF-A0A1S9BVD5-F1
#
_cell.length_a   1.000
_cell.length_b   1.000
_cell.length_c   1.000
_cell.angle_alpha   90.00
_cell.angle_beta   90.00
_cell.angle_gamma   90.00
#
_symmetry.space_group_name_H-M   'P 1'
#
loop_
_entity.id
_entity.type
_entity.pdbx_description
1 polymer ?
#
loop_
_entity_poly.entity_id
_entity_poly.type
_entity_poly.pdbx_seq_one_letter_code
_entity_poly.pdbx_strand_id
1 'polypeptide(L)'
;MQVLAIDDEKIALEGLTDVIKKALPEAEVFPYRNALKAIEELEDKHIDIAFLDIEMRDINGMQFADHLKERFPKINVIFTTGYSEYVGEAMDLHASGYIMKPVTLEKVKREIDDLRYPVEKAEEKKDVLRVQTFGNFEVLKNNQVLHFQYNKTKELFAYLVDRCGALTSNGEILGVLWEDDANPERKASYLQNLRADMISTLTDAGFPDVIVRQRGTIAIVPDKIECDMYEWKKDRKNAKSRYAGEYMNQFSWAEYSKGALE
;
A
#
# COMPACT_ATOMS: atom_id res chain seq x y z
N MET A 1 4.04 11.22 -3.48
CA MET A 1 5.37 11.45 -4.08
C MET A 1 5.71 12.93 -3.94
N GLN A 2 6.91 13.25 -3.49
CA GLN A 2 7.40 14.59 -3.23
C GLN A 2 8.44 14.97 -4.30
N VAL A 3 8.12 15.99 -5.09
CA VAL A 3 8.91 16.42 -6.24
C VAL A 3 9.44 17.83 -6.00
N LEU A 4 10.75 17.99 -6.02
CA LEU A 4 11.42 19.29 -6.00
C LEU A 4 11.56 19.79 -7.43
N ALA A 5 11.25 21.07 -7.68
CA ALA A 5 11.49 21.72 -8.96
C ALA A 5 12.25 23.04 -8.72
N ILE A 6 13.41 23.21 -9.35
CA ILE A 6 14.23 24.42 -9.18
C ILE A 6 14.61 25.01 -10.53
N ASP A 7 14.29 26.29 -10.71
CA ASP A 7 14.68 27.10 -11.85
C ASP A 7 14.59 28.59 -11.44
N ASP A 8 15.65 29.38 -11.67
CA ASP A 8 15.71 30.78 -11.24
C ASP A 8 14.81 31.69 -12.10
N GLU A 9 14.50 31.26 -13.32
CA GLU A 9 13.57 31.90 -14.23
C GLU A 9 12.13 31.52 -13.89
N LYS A 10 11.34 32.50 -13.45
CA LYS A 10 9.96 32.31 -12.99
C LYS A 10 9.08 31.58 -14.02
N ILE A 11 9.17 31.98 -15.29
CA ILE A 11 8.32 31.42 -16.36
C ILE A 11 8.69 29.97 -16.63
N ALA A 12 9.99 29.65 -16.62
CA ALA A 12 10.47 28.28 -16.80
C ALA A 12 10.05 27.39 -15.62
N LEU A 13 10.16 27.87 -14.38
CA LEU A 13 9.71 27.16 -13.18
C LEU A 13 8.20 26.87 -13.20
N GLU A 14 7.39 27.87 -13.57
CA GLU A 14 5.93 27.72 -13.70
C GLU A 14 5.58 26.67 -14.77
N GLY A 15 6.21 26.75 -15.95
CA GLY A 15 6.02 25.78 -17.02
C GLY A 15 6.45 24.36 -16.63
N LEU A 16 7.61 24.21 -15.98
CA LEU A 16 8.10 22.93 -15.45
C LEU A 16 7.11 22.35 -14.44
N THR A 17 6.66 23.15 -13.47
CA THR A 17 5.71 22.75 -12.43
C THR A 17 4.39 22.28 -13.03
N ASP A 18 3.87 23.00 -14.02
CA ASP A 18 2.64 22.63 -14.73
C ASP A 18 2.78 21.30 -15.49
N VAL A 19 3.93 21.09 -16.15
CA VAL A 19 4.21 19.84 -16.86
C VAL A 19 4.36 18.68 -15.87
N ILE A 20 5.07 18.87 -14.75
CA ILE A 20 5.21 17.87 -13.70
C ILE A 20 3.83 17.48 -13.15
N LYS A 21 2.97 18.45 -12.78
CA LYS A 21 1.62 18.17 -12.28
C LYS A 21 0.74 17.42 -13.28
N LYS A 22 0.91 17.67 -14.58
CA LYS A 22 0.22 16.90 -15.64
C LYS A 22 0.77 15.49 -15.79
N ALA A 23 2.08 15.30 -15.63
CA ALA A 23 2.72 13.99 -15.69
C ALA A 23 2.40 13.15 -14.45
N LEU A 24 2.29 13.82 -13.30
CA LEU A 24 2.17 13.25 -11.96
C LEU A 24 1.10 14.02 -11.16
N PRO A 25 -0.19 13.77 -11.42
CA PRO A 25 -1.29 14.50 -10.75
C PRO A 25 -1.29 14.37 -9.22
N GLU A 26 -0.80 13.23 -8.71
CA GLU A 26 -0.75 12.89 -7.28
C GLU A 26 0.57 13.32 -6.59
N ALA A 27 1.46 14.01 -7.31
CA ALA A 27 2.71 14.49 -6.74
C ALA A 27 2.52 15.83 -6.02
N GLU A 28 3.09 15.94 -4.82
CA GLU A 28 3.29 17.22 -4.18
C GLU A 28 4.55 17.86 -4.77
N VAL A 29 4.38 18.99 -5.46
CA VAL A 29 5.47 19.70 -6.13
C VAL A 29 5.90 20.90 -5.29
N PHE A 30 7.19 20.96 -4.96
CA PHE A 30 7.83 22.05 -4.24
C PHE A 30 8.68 22.90 -5.21
N PRO A 31 8.14 24.01 -5.74
CA PRO A 31 8.86 24.87 -6.66
C PRO A 31 9.72 25.91 -5.93
N TYR A 32 10.98 26.05 -6.33
CA TYR A 32 11.90 27.06 -5.80
C TYR A 32 12.62 27.82 -6.92
N ARG A 33 12.74 29.15 -6.74
CA ARG A 33 13.55 29.99 -7.63
C ARG A 33 14.98 30.20 -7.14
N ASN A 34 15.25 29.81 -5.91
CA ASN A 34 16.55 29.96 -5.27
C ASN A 34 16.86 28.64 -4.58
N ALA A 35 17.94 28.00 -5.02
CA ALA A 35 18.31 26.68 -4.56
C ALA A 35 18.75 26.68 -3.08
N LEU A 36 19.39 27.75 -2.60
CA LEU A 36 19.79 27.87 -1.20
C LEU A 36 18.57 27.87 -0.26
N LYS A 37 17.52 28.60 -0.62
CA LYS A 37 16.23 28.56 0.11
C LYS A 37 15.61 27.17 0.11
N ALA A 38 15.75 26.43 -1.00
CA ALA A 38 15.27 25.05 -1.06
C ALA A 38 15.99 24.18 0.00
N ILE A 39 17.31 24.30 0.16
CA ILE A 39 18.05 23.53 1.18
C ILE A 39 17.53 23.82 2.60
N GLU A 40 17.28 25.09 2.92
CA GLU A 40 16.78 25.50 4.24
C GLU A 40 15.37 24.96 4.51
N GLU A 41 14.46 25.05 3.54
CA GLU A 41 13.06 24.64 3.72
C GLU A 41 12.80 23.13 3.56
N LEU A 42 13.78 22.39 3.03
CA LEU A 42 13.73 20.94 2.90
C LEU A 42 14.16 20.19 4.17
N GLU A 43 14.34 20.89 5.30
CA GLU A 43 15.06 20.32 6.45
C GLU A 43 14.44 19.02 6.99
N ASP A 44 13.10 18.97 7.04
CA ASP A 44 12.31 17.86 7.55
C ASP A 44 11.57 17.06 6.45
N LYS A 45 11.88 17.29 5.18
CA LYS A 45 11.14 16.70 4.04
C LYS A 45 11.92 15.57 3.37
N HIS A 46 11.19 14.57 2.88
CA HIS A 46 11.72 13.54 2.00
C HIS A 46 11.44 13.92 0.55
N ILE A 47 12.45 13.95 -0.31
CA ILE A 47 12.29 14.25 -1.74
C ILE A 47 12.61 13.01 -2.57
N ASP A 48 11.64 12.61 -3.41
CA ASP A 48 11.75 11.43 -4.26
C ASP A 48 12.45 11.76 -5.59
N ILE A 49 12.08 12.91 -6.17
CA ILE A 49 12.54 13.38 -7.49
C ILE A 49 12.87 14.86 -7.40
N ALA A 50 14.01 15.27 -7.97
CA ALA A 50 14.38 16.66 -8.15
C ALA A 50 14.57 16.99 -9.63
N PHE A 51 13.80 17.95 -10.14
CA PHE A 51 14.02 18.60 -11.41
C PHE A 51 14.84 19.87 -11.19
N LEU A 52 16.04 19.94 -11.76
CA LEU A 52 17.00 21.01 -11.48
C LEU A 52 17.45 21.69 -12.76
N ASP A 53 17.33 23.01 -12.83
CA ASP A 53 18.09 23.79 -13.80
C ASP A 53 19.59 23.75 -13.51
N ILE A 54 20.42 23.69 -14.55
CA ILE A 54 21.88 23.65 -14.39
C ILE A 54 22.47 25.05 -14.20
N GLU A 55 21.99 26.03 -14.95
CA GLU A 55 22.55 27.38 -14.98
C GLU A 55 21.72 28.37 -14.16
N MET A 56 21.84 28.26 -12.84
CA MET A 56 21.20 29.21 -11.93
C MET A 56 22.21 30.27 -11.45
N ARG A 57 21.70 31.47 -11.15
CA ARG A 57 22.53 32.62 -10.70
C ARG A 57 23.32 32.38 -9.42
N ASP A 58 22.75 31.65 -8.46
CA ASP A 58 23.28 31.57 -7.10
C ASP A 58 24.24 30.38 -6.93
N ILE A 59 23.86 29.20 -7.43
CA ILE A 59 24.64 27.96 -7.36
C ILE A 59 24.38 27.15 -8.63
N ASN A 60 25.39 26.46 -9.15
CA ASN A 60 25.20 25.58 -10.31
C ASN A 60 24.35 24.35 -9.91
N GLY A 61 23.40 23.95 -10.75
CA GLY A 61 22.51 22.82 -10.48
C GLY A 61 23.22 21.50 -10.26
N MET A 62 24.40 21.30 -10.87
CA MET A 62 25.24 20.12 -10.67
C MET A 62 25.80 20.08 -9.24
N GLN A 63 26.30 21.22 -8.75
CA GLN A 63 26.76 21.35 -7.38
C GLN A 63 25.62 21.13 -6.39
N PHE A 64 24.45 21.69 -6.69
CA PHE A 64 23.26 21.50 -5.87
C PHE A 64 22.80 20.04 -5.82
N ALA A 65 22.85 19.34 -6.96
CA ALA A 65 22.52 17.92 -7.04
C ALA A 65 23.43 17.04 -6.17
N ASP A 66 24.72 17.38 -6.09
CA ASP A 66 25.68 16.66 -5.24
C ASP A 66 25.30 16.77 -3.76
N HIS A 67 25.01 17.99 -3.29
CA HIS A 67 24.51 18.24 -1.92
C HIS A 67 23.19 17.50 -1.64
N LEU A 68 22.27 17.46 -2.62
CA LEU A 68 21.02 16.71 -2.47
C LEU A 68 21.28 15.20 -2.35
N LYS A 69 22.24 14.65 -3.08
CA LYS A 69 22.56 13.21 -3.04
C LYS A 69 23.24 12.81 -1.74
N GLU A 70 24.06 13.68 -1.15
CA GLU A 70 24.61 13.46 0.18
C GLU A 70 23.49 13.37 1.24
N ARG A 71 22.49 14.26 1.13
CA ARG A 71 21.35 14.32 2.05
C ARG A 71 20.31 13.22 1.81
N PHE A 72 20.03 12.92 0.55
CA PHE A 72 19.03 11.97 0.09
C PHE A 72 19.68 10.94 -0.85
N PRO A 73 20.34 9.89 -0.33
CA PRO A 73 21.15 8.97 -1.14
C PRO A 73 20.40 8.26 -2.30
N LYS A 74 19.07 8.20 -2.22
CA LYS A 74 18.19 7.58 -3.21
C LYS A 74 17.33 8.59 -4.00
N ILE A 75 17.65 9.88 -3.95
CA ILE A 75 16.93 10.87 -4.75
C ILE A 75 17.18 10.65 -6.24
N ASN A 76 16.13 10.75 -7.03
CA ASN A 76 16.26 10.80 -8.48
C ASN A 76 16.46 12.25 -8.94
N VAL A 77 17.60 12.53 -9.56
CA VAL A 77 17.88 13.87 -10.11
C VAL A 77 17.66 13.85 -11.62
N ILE A 78 16.82 14.76 -12.12
CA ILE A 78 16.60 15.00 -13.54
C ILE A 78 17.00 16.45 -13.83
N PHE A 79 18.03 16.64 -14.65
CA PHE A 79 18.43 17.99 -15.04
C PHE A 79 17.53 18.55 -16.14
N THR A 80 17.22 19.83 -16.09
CA THR A 80 16.51 20.56 -17.13
C THR A 80 17.40 21.70 -17.61
N THR A 81 17.80 21.77 -18.87
CA THR A 81 18.70 22.87 -19.33
C THR A 81 18.50 23.20 -20.80
N GLY A 82 18.86 24.43 -21.20
CA GLY A 82 18.90 24.85 -22.60
C GLY A 82 20.16 24.39 -23.36
N TYR A 83 21.15 23.85 -22.65
CA TYR A 83 22.47 23.54 -23.17
C TYR A 83 22.66 22.02 -23.34
N SER A 84 23.56 21.61 -24.23
CA SER A 84 23.78 20.17 -24.53
C SER A 84 25.11 19.65 -24.00
N GLU A 85 26.03 20.55 -23.66
CA GLU A 85 27.37 20.23 -23.16
C GLU A 85 27.38 19.52 -21.80
N TYR A 86 26.34 19.70 -20.98
CA TYR A 86 26.30 19.16 -19.61
C TYR A 86 25.91 17.68 -19.51
N VAL A 87 25.62 17.01 -20.63
CA VAL A 87 25.20 15.59 -20.63
C VAL A 87 26.28 14.68 -20.02
N GLY A 88 27.57 14.95 -20.28
CA GLY A 88 28.67 14.17 -19.73
C GLY A 88 28.73 14.25 -18.21
N GLU A 89 28.70 15.46 -17.67
CA GLU A 89 28.75 15.70 -16.23
C GLU A 89 27.51 15.13 -15.50
N ALA A 90 26.32 15.20 -16.12
CA ALA A 90 25.10 14.61 -15.57
C ALA A 90 25.21 13.09 -15.41
N MET A 91 25.89 12.43 -16.34
CA MET A 91 26.16 10.99 -16.28
C MET A 91 27.16 10.66 -15.17
N ASP A 92 28.23 11.46 -15.02
CA ASP A 92 29.23 11.28 -13.97
C ASP A 92 28.62 11.45 -12.56
N LEU A 93 27.68 12.38 -12.40
CA LEU A 93 26.90 12.53 -11.17
C LEU A 93 25.84 11.44 -10.99
N HIS A 94 25.73 10.47 -11.90
CA HIS A 94 24.70 9.42 -11.84
C HIS A 94 23.28 9.99 -11.75
N ALA A 95 22.98 11.03 -12.53
CA ALA A 95 21.61 11.53 -12.65
C ALA A 95 20.66 10.40 -13.10
N SER A 96 19.39 10.53 -12.74
CA SER A 96 18.34 9.63 -13.21
C SER A 96 17.85 10.03 -14.59
N GLY A 97 18.00 11.30 -14.98
CA GLY A 97 17.53 11.78 -16.27
C GLY A 97 18.06 13.14 -16.68
N TYR A 98 17.77 13.51 -17.93
CA TYR A 98 18.19 14.78 -18.52
C TYR A 98 17.18 15.26 -19.57
N ILE A 99 16.67 16.47 -19.41
CA ILE A 99 15.67 17.08 -20.27
C ILE A 99 16.22 18.38 -20.87
N MET A 100 16.42 18.39 -22.17
CA MET A 100 16.69 19.63 -22.89
C MET A 100 15.41 20.48 -22.99
N LYS A 101 15.48 21.75 -22.58
CA LYS A 101 14.40 22.73 -22.72
C LYS A 101 14.03 22.91 -24.22
N PRO A 102 12.75 23.07 -24.57
CA PRO A 102 11.59 23.18 -23.68
C PRO A 102 11.21 21.83 -23.05
N VAL A 103 10.78 21.90 -21.78
CA VAL A 103 10.26 20.75 -21.02
C VAL A 103 8.85 20.44 -21.54
N THR A 104 8.64 19.20 -21.97
CA THR A 104 7.32 18.74 -22.46
C THR A 104 6.82 17.58 -21.62
N LEU A 105 5.51 17.34 -21.68
CA LEU A 105 4.86 16.23 -20.97
C LEU A 105 5.45 14.87 -21.36
N GLU A 106 5.74 14.64 -22.65
CA GLU A 106 6.33 13.38 -23.08
C GLU A 106 7.74 13.18 -22.52
N LYS A 107 8.57 14.22 -22.52
CA LYS A 107 9.94 14.14 -21.97
C LYS A 107 9.89 13.84 -20.47
N VAL A 108 9.07 14.55 -19.72
CA VAL A 108 8.94 14.32 -18.26
C VAL A 108 8.44 12.91 -17.96
N LYS A 109 7.39 12.43 -18.66
CA LYS A 109 6.91 11.05 -18.48
C LYS A 109 7.99 10.01 -18.77
N ARG A 110 8.77 10.21 -19.84
CA ARG A 110 9.85 9.30 -20.19
C ARG A 110 10.89 9.17 -19.07
N GLU A 111 11.35 10.29 -18.52
CA GLU A 111 12.35 10.25 -17.43
C GLU A 111 11.77 9.67 -16.14
N ILE A 112 10.47 9.86 -15.87
CA ILE A 112 9.78 9.28 -14.71
C ILE A 112 9.60 7.75 -14.83
N ASP A 113 9.38 7.24 -16.04
CA ASP A 113 9.21 5.81 -16.25
C ASP A 113 10.54 5.04 -16.17
N ASP A 114 11.68 5.73 -16.31
CA ASP A 114 13.05 5.16 -16.30
C ASP A 114 13.91 5.66 -15.12
N LEU A 115 13.28 5.94 -13.98
CA LEU A 115 13.98 6.41 -12.78
C LEU A 115 14.97 5.36 -12.26
N ARG A 116 16.21 5.80 -11.99
CA ARG A 116 17.28 4.97 -11.39
C ARG A 116 16.84 4.30 -10.09
N TYR A 117 16.21 5.06 -9.20
CA TYR A 117 15.65 4.53 -7.97
C TYR A 117 14.14 4.44 -8.15
N PRO A 118 13.55 3.24 -8.09
CA PRO A 118 12.11 3.09 -8.11
C PRO A 118 11.51 3.95 -7.01
N VAL A 119 10.81 5.00 -7.41
CA VAL A 119 9.94 5.72 -6.51
C VAL A 119 8.69 4.87 -6.44
N GLU A 120 8.35 4.40 -5.25
CA GLU A 120 7.02 3.83 -5.03
C GLU A 120 6.05 4.90 -5.50
N LYS A 121 5.44 4.67 -6.68
CA LYS A 121 4.21 5.38 -7.01
C LYS A 121 3.39 5.21 -5.75
N ALA A 122 2.78 6.29 -5.28
CA ALA A 122 1.60 6.09 -4.45
C ALA A 122 0.58 5.40 -5.37
N GLU A 123 0.78 4.11 -5.65
CA GLU A 123 -0.31 3.18 -5.63
C GLU A 123 -1.06 3.60 -4.37
N GLU A 124 -2.32 4.00 -4.55
CA GLU A 124 -3.27 4.00 -3.46
C GLU A 124 -2.83 2.88 -2.54
N LYS A 125 -2.40 3.18 -1.31
CA LYS A 125 -2.25 2.12 -0.31
C LYS A 125 -3.66 1.55 -0.27
N LYS A 126 -3.93 0.54 -1.09
CA LYS A 126 -5.20 -0.14 -1.09
C LYS A 126 -5.24 -0.64 0.31
N ASP A 127 -6.20 -0.12 1.06
CA ASP A 127 -6.41 -0.55 2.42
C ASP A 127 -6.33 -2.08 2.38
N VAL A 128 -5.43 -2.65 3.18
CA VAL A 128 -5.23 -4.10 3.20
C VAL A 128 -6.03 -4.62 4.38
N LEU A 129 -6.90 -5.59 4.11
CA LEU A 129 -7.55 -6.38 5.15
C LEU A 129 -6.66 -7.58 5.45
N ARG A 130 -5.88 -7.47 6.52
CA ARG A 130 -5.02 -8.54 7.00
C ARG A 130 -5.77 -9.38 8.03
N VAL A 131 -5.65 -10.69 7.90
CA VAL A 131 -6.24 -11.69 8.79
C VAL A 131 -5.12 -12.54 9.35
N GLN A 132 -4.94 -12.45 10.66
CA GLN A 132 -4.03 -13.31 11.40
C GLN A 132 -4.81 -14.53 11.89
N THR A 133 -4.30 -15.72 11.62
CA THR A 133 -4.89 -16.99 12.04
C THR A 133 -3.95 -17.83 12.87
N PHE A 134 -2.63 -17.62 12.76
CA PHE A 134 -1.66 -18.25 13.65
C PHE A 134 -1.61 -17.53 15.00
N GLY A 135 -1.61 -18.31 16.08
CA GLY A 135 -1.83 -17.77 17.43
C GLY A 135 -3.28 -17.38 17.65
N ASN A 136 -3.53 -16.14 18.07
CA ASN A 136 -4.88 -15.61 18.20
C ASN A 136 -5.39 -15.02 16.88
N PHE A 137 -6.65 -15.32 16.56
CA PHE A 137 -7.33 -14.74 15.40
C PHE A 137 -7.52 -13.22 15.54
N GLU A 138 -7.03 -12.44 14.57
CA GLU A 138 -7.22 -10.99 14.49
C GLU A 138 -7.50 -10.54 13.06
N VAL A 139 -8.30 -9.47 12.93
CA VAL A 139 -8.57 -8.81 11.65
C VAL A 139 -8.06 -7.38 11.75
N LEU A 140 -7.23 -6.98 10.79
CA LEU A 140 -6.55 -5.68 10.80
C LEU A 140 -6.78 -4.95 9.49
N LYS A 141 -7.06 -3.65 9.58
CA LYS A 141 -6.99 -2.70 8.47
C LYS A 141 -5.73 -1.86 8.65
N ASN A 142 -4.77 -1.96 7.73
CA ASN A 142 -3.51 -1.19 7.80
C ASN A 142 -2.80 -1.30 9.17
N ASN A 143 -2.72 -2.52 9.72
CA ASN A 143 -2.16 -2.83 11.05
C ASN A 143 -2.94 -2.29 12.27
N GLN A 144 -4.15 -1.74 12.08
CA GLN A 144 -5.06 -1.41 13.18
C GLN A 144 -6.14 -2.47 13.30
N VAL A 145 -6.46 -2.89 14.53
CA VAL A 145 -7.48 -3.91 14.79
C VAL A 145 -8.85 -3.41 14.32
N LEU A 146 -9.52 -4.21 13.49
CA LEU A 146 -10.88 -3.98 13.05
C LEU A 146 -11.85 -4.57 14.09
N HIS A 147 -12.68 -3.72 14.68
CA HIS A 147 -13.63 -4.12 15.72
C HIS A 147 -15.00 -4.44 15.11
N PHE A 148 -15.44 -5.69 15.28
CA PHE A 148 -16.83 -6.09 15.07
C PHE A 148 -17.68 -5.73 16.30
N GLN A 149 -18.99 -5.53 16.11
CA GLN A 149 -19.89 -5.21 17.23
C GLN A 149 -19.96 -6.35 18.26
N TYR A 150 -19.88 -7.61 17.82
CA TYR A 150 -19.96 -8.77 18.68
C TYR A 150 -18.74 -9.70 18.52
N ASN A 151 -18.24 -10.26 19.63
CA ASN A 151 -17.20 -11.29 19.61
C ASN A 151 -17.60 -12.50 18.75
N LYS A 152 -18.89 -12.87 18.78
CA LYS A 152 -19.42 -13.98 17.98
C LYS A 152 -19.44 -13.65 16.47
N THR A 153 -19.44 -12.37 16.08
CA THR A 153 -19.23 -11.95 14.68
C THR A 153 -17.79 -12.18 14.25
N LYS A 154 -16.82 -11.87 15.13
CA LYS A 154 -15.41 -12.16 14.87
C LYS A 154 -15.16 -13.66 14.70
N GLU A 155 -15.79 -14.48 15.55
CA GLU A 155 -15.76 -15.95 15.45
C GLU A 155 -16.44 -16.47 14.17
N LEU A 156 -17.58 -15.91 13.78
CA LEU A 156 -18.21 -16.20 12.48
C LEU A 156 -17.24 -15.94 11.33
N PHE A 157 -16.60 -14.77 11.32
CA PHE A 157 -15.66 -14.41 10.27
C PHE A 157 -14.43 -15.33 10.26
N ALA A 158 -13.91 -15.69 11.45
CA ALA A 158 -12.83 -16.66 11.59
C ALA A 158 -13.18 -18.03 10.99
N TYR A 159 -14.39 -18.51 11.25
CA TYR A 159 -14.86 -19.76 10.67
C TYR A 159 -14.91 -19.69 9.14
N LEU A 160 -15.40 -18.60 8.55
CA LEU A 160 -15.39 -18.44 7.08
C LEU A 160 -13.97 -18.37 6.49
N VAL A 161 -13.02 -17.78 7.22
CA VAL A 161 -11.60 -17.77 6.85
C VAL A 161 -11.03 -19.19 6.85
N ASP A 162 -11.34 -19.99 7.87
CA ASP A 162 -10.93 -21.40 7.94
C ASP A 162 -11.43 -22.21 6.73
N ARG A 163 -12.66 -21.93 6.28
CA ARG A 163 -13.28 -22.56 5.10
C ARG A 163 -12.65 -22.15 3.76
N CYS A 164 -11.75 -21.17 3.73
CA CYS A 164 -10.92 -20.80 2.58
C CYS A 164 -11.70 -20.66 1.25
N GLY A 165 -12.87 -20.00 1.31
CA GLY A 165 -13.73 -19.76 0.15
C GLY A 165 -14.80 -20.82 -0.12
N ALA A 166 -14.88 -21.89 0.67
CA ALA A 166 -15.99 -22.83 0.57
C ALA A 166 -17.31 -22.17 1.03
N LEU A 167 -18.36 -22.34 0.22
CA LEU A 167 -19.72 -21.90 0.56
C LEU A 167 -20.21 -22.64 1.80
N THR A 168 -20.62 -21.87 2.80
CA THR A 168 -21.01 -22.36 4.11
C THR A 168 -22.47 -21.99 4.40
N SER A 169 -23.28 -23.00 4.72
CA SER A 169 -24.71 -22.85 5.03
C SER A 169 -24.97 -22.34 6.44
N ASN A 170 -26.20 -21.90 6.70
CA ASN A 170 -26.61 -21.51 8.05
C ASN A 170 -26.47 -22.66 9.05
N GLY A 171 -26.82 -23.90 8.66
CA GLY A 171 -26.74 -25.06 9.55
C GLY A 171 -25.31 -25.35 9.99
N GLU A 172 -24.37 -25.32 9.05
CA GLU A 172 -22.94 -25.51 9.35
C GLU A 172 -22.41 -24.41 10.28
N ILE A 173 -22.75 -23.15 10.01
CA ILE A 173 -22.33 -22.03 10.86
C ILE A 173 -22.91 -22.17 12.27
N LEU A 174 -24.20 -22.50 12.38
CA LEU A 174 -24.87 -22.65 13.67
C LEU A 174 -24.25 -23.80 14.49
N GLY A 175 -23.97 -24.94 13.84
CA GLY A 175 -23.37 -26.10 14.50
C GLY A 175 -21.96 -25.83 15.03
N VAL A 176 -21.17 -24.99 14.37
CA VAL A 176 -19.81 -24.66 14.81
C VAL A 176 -19.79 -23.57 15.88
N LEU A 177 -20.54 -22.48 15.67
CA LEU A 177 -20.52 -21.33 16.60
C LEU A 177 -21.21 -21.62 17.95
N TRP A 178 -22.04 -22.66 18.00
CA TRP A 178 -22.76 -23.11 19.18
C TRP A 178 -22.65 -24.64 19.33
N GLU A 179 -21.42 -25.17 19.25
CA GLU A 179 -21.16 -26.62 19.32
C GLU A 179 -21.72 -27.31 20.59
N ASP A 180 -21.82 -26.57 21.70
CA ASP A 180 -22.37 -27.07 22.97
C ASP A 180 -23.90 -26.90 23.11
N ASP A 181 -24.58 -26.24 22.16
CA ASP A 181 -26.02 -26.00 22.23
C ASP A 181 -26.77 -27.20 21.62
N ALA A 182 -27.72 -27.77 22.39
CA ALA A 182 -28.53 -28.90 21.93
C ALA A 182 -29.54 -28.54 20.83
N ASN A 183 -29.79 -27.24 20.58
CA ASN A 183 -30.66 -26.77 19.50
C ASN A 183 -30.16 -25.43 18.91
N PRO A 184 -29.04 -25.45 18.16
CA PRO A 184 -28.44 -24.27 17.57
C PRO A 184 -29.39 -23.56 16.58
N GLU A 185 -30.33 -24.27 15.97
CA GLU A 185 -31.29 -23.75 14.99
C GLU A 185 -32.11 -22.58 15.54
N ARG A 186 -32.36 -22.56 16.86
CA ARG A 186 -33.06 -21.45 17.53
C ARG A 186 -32.28 -20.13 17.51
N LYS A 187 -30.98 -20.18 17.22
CA LYS A 187 -30.12 -18.99 17.07
C LYS A 187 -30.13 -18.43 15.64
N ALA A 188 -30.94 -18.95 14.72
CA ALA A 188 -30.99 -18.50 13.33
C ALA A 188 -31.18 -16.97 13.19
N SER A 189 -32.06 -16.36 13.98
CA SER A 189 -32.25 -14.90 13.97
C SER A 189 -31.02 -14.15 14.49
N TYR A 190 -30.33 -14.70 15.50
CA TYR A 190 -29.10 -14.11 16.00
C TYR A 190 -27.97 -14.19 14.96
N LEU A 191 -27.87 -15.31 14.24
CA LEU A 191 -26.92 -15.44 13.12
C LEU A 191 -27.19 -14.39 12.01
N GLN A 192 -28.44 -14.02 11.74
CA GLN A 192 -28.72 -12.93 10.80
C GLN A 192 -28.14 -11.59 11.29
N ASN A 193 -28.21 -11.30 12.59
CA ASN A 193 -27.62 -10.09 13.18
C ASN A 193 -26.09 -10.11 13.08
N LEU A 194 -25.44 -11.24 13.36
CA LEU A 194 -23.98 -11.38 13.22
C LEU A 194 -23.54 -11.19 11.77
N ARG A 195 -24.31 -11.71 10.80
CA ARG A 195 -24.05 -11.47 9.38
C ARG A 195 -24.19 -9.99 9.02
N ALA A 196 -25.25 -9.34 9.50
CA ALA A 196 -25.46 -7.91 9.24
C ALA A 196 -24.27 -7.08 9.77
N ASP A 197 -23.86 -7.31 11.02
CA ASP A 197 -22.70 -6.69 11.66
C ASP A 197 -21.40 -6.95 10.87
N MET A 198 -21.16 -8.20 10.46
CA MET A 198 -19.97 -8.54 9.67
C MET A 198 -19.93 -7.77 8.35
N ILE A 199 -21.03 -7.75 7.60
CA ILE A 199 -21.06 -7.06 6.30
C ILE A 199 -20.98 -5.55 6.47
N SER A 200 -21.67 -4.94 7.44
CA SER A 200 -21.57 -3.50 7.65
C SER A 200 -20.16 -3.11 8.08
N THR A 201 -19.56 -3.84 9.03
CA THR A 201 -18.19 -3.57 9.51
C THR A 201 -17.17 -3.65 8.37
N LEU A 202 -17.25 -4.68 7.52
CA LEU A 202 -16.35 -4.82 6.37
C LEU A 202 -16.60 -3.72 5.32
N THR A 203 -17.86 -3.36 5.07
CA THR A 203 -18.22 -2.29 4.13
C THR A 203 -17.69 -0.94 4.59
N ASP A 204 -17.92 -0.59 5.85
CA ASP A 204 -17.45 0.66 6.47
C ASP A 204 -15.92 0.73 6.51
N ALA A 205 -15.27 -0.42 6.63
CA ALA A 205 -13.81 -0.55 6.54
C ALA A 205 -13.26 -0.45 5.10
N GLY A 206 -14.10 -0.38 4.06
CA GLY A 206 -13.69 -0.29 2.66
C GLY A 206 -13.57 -1.64 1.92
N PHE A 207 -14.12 -2.71 2.49
CA PHE A 207 -13.99 -4.09 2.02
C PHE A 207 -15.34 -4.79 1.73
N PRO A 208 -16.27 -4.19 0.95
CA PRO A 208 -17.61 -4.75 0.74
C PRO A 208 -17.60 -6.11 0.03
N ASP A 209 -16.56 -6.39 -0.77
CA ASP A 209 -16.49 -7.58 -1.63
C ASP A 209 -15.77 -8.77 -0.99
N VAL A 210 -15.40 -8.68 0.30
CA VAL A 210 -14.73 -9.78 1.01
C VAL A 210 -15.66 -10.97 1.22
N ILE A 211 -16.97 -10.74 1.27
CA ILE A 211 -17.98 -11.79 1.48
C ILE A 211 -18.85 -11.94 0.24
N VAL A 212 -18.94 -13.17 -0.25
CA VAL A 212 -19.90 -13.57 -1.29
C VAL A 212 -21.09 -14.29 -0.65
N ARG A 213 -22.29 -14.04 -1.18
CA ARG A 213 -23.54 -14.65 -0.73
C ARG A 213 -24.19 -15.40 -1.88
N GLN A 214 -24.59 -16.65 -1.66
CA GLN A 214 -25.29 -17.45 -2.66
C GLN A 214 -26.35 -18.34 -2.01
N ARG A 215 -27.64 -18.14 -2.32
CA ARG A 215 -28.75 -19.04 -1.94
C ARG A 215 -28.69 -19.55 -0.48
N GLY A 216 -28.61 -18.65 0.49
CA GLY A 216 -28.57 -19.00 1.92
C GLY A 216 -27.20 -19.46 2.46
N THR A 217 -26.19 -19.57 1.59
CA THR A 217 -24.79 -19.80 1.95
C THR A 217 -23.98 -18.51 1.83
N ILE A 218 -22.85 -18.47 2.53
CA ILE A 218 -21.86 -17.38 2.47
C ILE A 218 -20.45 -17.98 2.37
N ALA A 219 -19.53 -17.23 1.80
CA ALA A 219 -18.11 -17.55 1.85
C ALA A 219 -17.28 -16.26 1.87
N ILE A 220 -16.04 -16.39 2.32
CA ILE A 220 -15.03 -15.36 2.10
C ILE A 220 -14.47 -15.46 0.68
N VAL A 221 -14.05 -14.35 0.09
CA VAL A 221 -13.30 -14.32 -1.16
C VAL A 221 -11.81 -14.31 -0.81
N PRO A 222 -11.06 -15.43 -0.98
CA PRO A 222 -9.71 -15.54 -0.41
C PRO A 222 -8.73 -14.49 -0.93
N ASP A 223 -8.84 -14.10 -2.20
CA ASP A 223 -7.95 -13.12 -2.84
C ASP A 223 -8.23 -11.67 -2.42
N LYS A 224 -9.26 -11.43 -1.59
CA LYS A 224 -9.61 -10.10 -1.07
C LYS A 224 -9.02 -9.83 0.33
N ILE A 225 -8.30 -10.80 0.90
CA ILE A 225 -7.65 -10.66 2.21
C ILE A 225 -6.21 -11.16 2.18
N GLU A 226 -5.36 -10.57 3.01
CA GLU A 226 -4.03 -11.11 3.31
C GLU A 226 -4.13 -12.02 4.53
N CYS A 227 -3.94 -13.32 4.36
CA CYS A 227 -4.13 -14.31 5.42
C CYS A 227 -2.89 -15.19 5.55
N ASP A 228 -2.33 -15.25 6.75
CA ASP A 228 -1.14 -16.05 7.07
C ASP A 228 -1.33 -17.55 6.78
N MET A 229 -2.51 -18.12 7.05
CA MET A 229 -2.83 -19.50 6.71
C MET A 229 -2.99 -19.73 5.20
N TYR A 230 -3.52 -18.76 4.45
CA TYR A 230 -3.61 -18.89 2.99
C TYR A 230 -2.23 -18.85 2.34
N GLU A 231 -1.36 -17.95 2.81
CA GLU A 231 0.04 -17.89 2.40
C GLU A 231 0.77 -19.19 2.71
N TRP A 232 0.60 -19.72 3.93
CA TRP A 232 1.16 -21.01 4.34
C TRP A 232 0.73 -22.16 3.44
N LYS A 233 -0.56 -22.21 3.05
CA LYS A 233 -1.07 -23.23 2.11
C LYS A 233 -0.48 -23.08 0.71
N LYS A 234 -0.15 -21.86 0.25
CA LYS A 234 0.42 -21.59 -1.08
C LYS A 234 1.92 -21.94 -1.18
N ASP A 235 2.74 -21.61 -0.18
CA ASP A 235 4.19 -21.90 -0.18
C ASP A 235 4.69 -22.46 1.17
N ARG A 236 4.47 -23.77 1.38
CA ARG A 236 4.93 -24.50 2.58
C ARG A 236 6.46 -24.51 2.77
N LYS A 237 7.27 -24.18 1.73
CA LYS A 237 8.74 -24.28 1.80
C LYS A 237 9.37 -23.00 2.35
N ASN A 238 8.85 -21.82 2.04
CA ASN A 238 9.28 -20.56 2.65
C ASN A 238 8.53 -20.22 3.95
N ALA A 239 7.31 -20.74 4.12
CA ALA A 239 6.47 -20.35 5.26
C ALA A 239 6.85 -21.01 6.59
N LYS A 240 7.73 -22.03 6.60
CA LYS A 240 8.19 -22.78 7.81
C LYS A 240 8.65 -21.93 8.99
N SER A 241 8.99 -20.65 8.77
CA SER A 241 9.35 -19.73 9.84
C SER A 241 8.16 -19.07 10.57
N ARG A 242 6.94 -19.12 10.02
CA ARG A 242 5.77 -18.38 10.54
C ARG A 242 4.77 -19.21 11.34
N TYR A 243 4.60 -20.50 11.05
CA TYR A 243 3.70 -21.37 11.81
C TYR A 243 4.44 -22.05 12.97
N ALA A 244 4.07 -21.72 14.21
CA ALA A 244 4.69 -22.25 15.42
C ALA A 244 3.85 -23.36 16.10
N GLY A 245 2.87 -23.94 15.40
CA GLY A 245 1.94 -24.91 15.99
C GLY A 245 0.74 -24.30 16.72
N GLU A 246 0.46 -23.01 16.50
CA GLU A 246 -0.69 -22.30 17.07
C GLU A 246 -1.65 -21.85 15.97
N TYR A 247 -2.95 -22.09 16.15
CA TYR A 247 -3.98 -21.76 15.15
C TYR A 247 -5.29 -21.41 15.85
N MET A 248 -5.68 -20.13 15.75
CA MET A 248 -6.90 -19.54 16.31
C MET A 248 -7.25 -20.06 17.72
N ASN A 249 -6.30 -20.01 18.65
CA ASN A 249 -6.36 -20.68 19.95
C ASN A 249 -7.58 -20.31 20.81
N GLN A 250 -8.25 -19.19 20.52
CA GLN A 250 -9.46 -18.77 21.23
C GLN A 250 -10.75 -19.48 20.78
N PHE A 251 -10.72 -20.26 19.70
CA PHE A 251 -11.88 -20.96 19.16
C PHE A 251 -11.67 -22.46 19.27
N SER A 252 -12.49 -23.13 20.07
CA SER A 252 -12.40 -24.57 20.33
C SER A 252 -12.48 -25.41 19.05
N TRP A 253 -13.35 -25.02 18.11
CA TRP A 253 -13.50 -25.69 16.83
C TRP A 253 -12.24 -25.62 15.93
N ALA A 254 -11.30 -24.70 16.19
CA ALA A 254 -10.10 -24.55 15.37
C ALA A 254 -9.11 -25.71 15.56
N GLU A 255 -9.18 -26.45 16.68
CA GLU A 255 -8.35 -27.63 16.94
C GLU A 255 -8.55 -28.73 15.88
N TYR A 256 -9.77 -28.88 15.34
CA TYR A 256 -10.06 -29.84 14.28
C TYR A 256 -9.35 -29.48 12.96
N SER A 257 -9.18 -28.18 12.69
CA SER A 257 -8.50 -27.67 11.49
C SER A 257 -6.98 -27.60 11.66
N LYS A 258 -6.50 -27.44 12.89
CA LYS A 258 -5.08 -27.42 13.24
C LYS A 258 -4.34 -28.69 12.77
N GLY A 259 -4.95 -29.87 12.96
CA GLY A 259 -4.37 -31.14 12.53
C GLY A 259 -4.16 -31.28 11.01
N ALA A 260 -4.79 -30.45 10.19
CA ALA A 260 -4.57 -30.41 8.74
C ALA A 260 -3.42 -29.45 8.32
N LEU A 261 -2.91 -28.64 9.26
CA LEU A 261 -1.81 -27.69 9.06
C LEU A 261 -0.45 -28.27 9.47
N GLU A 262 -0.45 -29.30 10.33
CA GLU A 262 0.70 -30.14 10.72
C GLU A 262 1.13 -31.08 9.58
#